data_AF-A0A414HM09-F1
#
_entry.id   AF-A0A414HM09-F1
#
_cell.length_a   1.000
_cell.length_b   1.000
_cell.length_c   1.000
_cell.angle_alpha   90.00
_cell.angle_beta   90.00
_cell.angle_gamma   90.00
#
_symmetry.space_group_name_H-M   'P 1'
#
loop_
_entity.id
_entity.type
_entity.pdbx_description
1 polymer ?
#
loop_
_entity_poly.entity_id
_entity_poly.type
_entity_poly.pdbx_seq_one_letter_code
_entity_poly.pdbx_strand_id
1 'polypeptide(L)'
;MKKEQTTDKNSWNFHLTRSIADLYDVTLEIHTEFWLSTLQIWFRGYQTPEGYKATIWGKKVDLHIAIAPLGTPSETLPVIKENTTRSKNAQLPSEQQIYVNELQKKIKSLKKHLPPKVDEVLEQRRLDEMNADRIKTIIRECDTIWGDKGLSVEEKINRLVPYKIEIYNLVSMLQLPDELVRADTNISILMATILYYAQSVEKNARKYKIRIPKLVRQLVKLVDGIITRMNETQNKLNGVERDMTKEEYKTYDAYLDIKIGAKSAFCSFEKQLELYEQLWEMPSLSTDTKIECLNEAVKLVKKQYGKKTESRCPHAPLVRKHLRAISGYLNELEKEGEATWQLRMADELLPTANAWREDCDFPALSKEGFASQIELQSVHIKTKEKEEGSIHYELELFFQDTEDTFAGHFLYATIEDGKVEEITLMG
;
A
#
# COMPACT_ATOMS: atom_id res chain seq x y z
N MET A 1 11.65 -22.50 4.96
CA MET A 1 10.48 -21.69 5.37
C MET A 1 9.42 -21.81 4.28
N LYS A 2 8.17 -22.13 4.66
CA LYS A 2 7.04 -22.27 3.73
C LYS A 2 6.85 -20.95 2.98
N LYS A 3 6.67 -21.02 1.65
CA LYS A 3 6.17 -19.89 0.85
C LYS A 3 4.78 -19.54 1.42
N GLU A 4 4.68 -18.41 2.10
CA GLU A 4 3.37 -17.84 2.42
C GLU A 4 2.66 -17.54 1.11
N GLN A 5 1.43 -18.03 1.02
CA GLN A 5 0.49 -17.66 -0.03
C GLN A 5 0.38 -16.14 -0.04
N THR A 6 0.78 -15.54 -1.16
CA THR A 6 0.39 -14.18 -1.52
C THR A 6 -1.11 -14.08 -1.36
N THR A 7 -1.58 -13.29 -0.40
CA THR A 7 -2.96 -12.80 -0.40
C THR A 7 -3.09 -11.89 -1.61
N ASP A 8 -3.40 -12.51 -2.75
CA ASP A 8 -3.55 -11.83 -4.02
C ASP A 8 -4.70 -10.83 -3.89
N LYS A 9 -4.41 -9.54 -4.09
CA LYS A 9 -5.38 -8.44 -3.91
C LYS A 9 -6.60 -8.56 -4.83
N ASN A 10 -6.58 -9.50 -5.77
CA ASN A 10 -7.56 -9.74 -6.81
C ASN A 10 -8.36 -11.03 -6.61
N SER A 11 -8.17 -11.74 -5.49
CA SER A 11 -8.89 -12.99 -5.19
C SER A 11 -9.76 -12.84 -3.95
N TRP A 12 -10.97 -13.38 -4.00
CA TRP A 12 -11.94 -13.35 -2.92
C TRP A 12 -12.56 -14.71 -2.70
N ASN A 13 -12.66 -15.10 -1.42
CA ASN A 13 -13.39 -16.29 -1.03
C ASN A 13 -14.84 -15.92 -0.66
N PHE A 14 -15.79 -16.61 -1.30
CA PHE A 14 -17.22 -16.45 -1.08
C PHE A 14 -17.76 -17.66 -0.32
N HIS A 15 -18.09 -17.43 0.95
CA HIS A 15 -18.84 -18.40 1.74
C HIS A 15 -20.30 -18.49 1.26
N LEU A 16 -20.73 -19.72 0.98
CA LEU A 16 -22.04 -20.08 0.45
C LEU A 16 -22.95 -20.65 1.53
N THR A 17 -24.25 -20.33 1.46
CA THR A 17 -25.25 -20.89 2.38
C THR A 17 -25.68 -22.31 2.00
N ARG A 18 -25.43 -22.71 0.75
CA ARG A 18 -25.62 -24.06 0.21
C ARG A 18 -24.37 -24.42 -0.57
N SER A 19 -23.92 -25.66 -0.46
CA SER A 19 -22.74 -26.10 -1.19
C SER A 19 -22.97 -26.10 -2.71
N ILE A 20 -21.87 -26.00 -3.44
CA ILE A 20 -21.79 -26.23 -4.88
C ILE A 20 -20.80 -27.37 -5.06
N ALA A 21 -21.24 -28.55 -5.51
CA ALA A 21 -20.34 -29.69 -5.72
C ALA A 21 -19.44 -29.98 -4.48
N ASP A 22 -20.09 -30.05 -3.30
CA ASP A 22 -19.50 -30.16 -1.95
C ASP A 22 -18.61 -29.00 -1.47
N LEU A 23 -18.58 -27.87 -2.20
CA LEU A 23 -17.85 -26.67 -1.80
C LEU A 23 -18.75 -25.68 -1.07
N TYR A 24 -18.41 -25.36 0.17
CA TYR A 24 -19.04 -24.26 0.94
C TYR A 24 -18.36 -22.91 0.75
N ASP A 25 -17.12 -22.93 0.24
CA ASP A 25 -16.29 -21.77 0.03
C ASP A 25 -15.82 -21.79 -1.43
N VAL A 26 -16.11 -20.74 -2.19
CA VAL A 26 -15.70 -20.60 -3.59
C VAL A 26 -14.76 -19.42 -3.72
N THR A 27 -13.53 -19.70 -4.16
CA THR A 27 -12.54 -18.66 -4.43
C THR A 27 -12.63 -18.20 -5.87
N LEU A 28 -12.78 -16.89 -6.08
CA LEU A 28 -12.80 -16.27 -7.40
C LEU A 28 -11.78 -15.14 -7.50
N GLU A 29 -11.09 -15.07 -8.63
CA GLU A 29 -10.14 -14.02 -8.98
C GLU A 29 -10.66 -13.12 -10.10
N ILE A 30 -10.10 -11.91 -10.25
CA ILE A 30 -10.39 -11.05 -11.41
C ILE A 30 -9.93 -11.75 -12.68
N HIS A 31 -10.86 -11.95 -13.62
CA HIS A 31 -10.55 -12.41 -14.96
C HIS A 31 -10.29 -11.21 -15.87
N THR A 32 -9.07 -11.12 -16.41
CA THR A 32 -8.66 -10.10 -17.37
C THR A 32 -8.08 -10.71 -18.62
N GLU A 33 -8.31 -10.08 -19.77
CA GLU A 33 -7.77 -10.53 -21.05
C GLU A 33 -7.02 -9.38 -21.73
N PHE A 34 -5.83 -9.66 -22.27
CA PHE A 34 -5.07 -8.68 -23.04
C PHE A 34 -5.42 -8.78 -24.53
N TRP A 35 -5.91 -7.70 -25.11
CA TRP A 35 -6.28 -7.66 -26.53
C TRP A 35 -5.15 -7.03 -27.34
N LEU A 36 -4.53 -7.81 -28.23
CA LEU A 36 -3.43 -7.36 -29.09
C LEU A 36 -3.83 -6.23 -30.05
N SER A 37 -5.09 -6.20 -30.48
CA SER A 37 -5.62 -5.20 -31.42
C SER A 37 -5.67 -3.79 -30.84
N THR A 38 -5.91 -3.68 -29.53
CA THR A 38 -6.02 -2.39 -28.81
C THR A 38 -4.85 -2.17 -27.84
N LEU A 39 -4.00 -3.18 -27.63
CA LEU A 39 -2.92 -3.21 -26.64
C LEU A 39 -3.40 -2.86 -25.23
N GLN A 40 -4.62 -3.26 -24.89
CA GLN A 40 -5.28 -2.96 -23.61
C GLN A 40 -5.67 -4.24 -22.88
N ILE A 41 -5.71 -4.16 -21.56
CA ILE A 41 -6.25 -5.20 -20.67
C ILE A 41 -7.73 -4.91 -20.43
N TRP A 42 -8.57 -5.91 -20.69
CA TRP A 42 -10.01 -5.84 -20.53
C TRP A 42 -10.46 -6.67 -19.33
N PHE A 43 -11.30 -6.08 -18.49
CA PHE A 43 -12.01 -6.79 -17.44
C PHE A 43 -13.13 -7.64 -18.04
N ARG A 44 -13.05 -8.96 -17.86
CA ARG A 44 -14.02 -9.94 -18.36
C ARG A 44 -14.97 -10.44 -17.27
N GLY A 45 -14.63 -10.21 -16.00
CA GLY A 45 -15.42 -10.65 -14.87
C GLY A 45 -14.59 -11.32 -13.80
N TYR A 46 -15.10 -12.40 -13.24
CA TYR A 46 -14.43 -13.19 -12.20
C TYR A 46 -14.36 -14.65 -12.61
N GLN A 47 -13.28 -15.34 -12.26
CA GLN A 47 -13.13 -16.77 -12.55
C GLN A 47 -12.58 -17.55 -11.36
N THR A 48 -12.72 -18.87 -11.34
CA THR A 48 -11.95 -19.73 -10.42
C THR A 48 -10.47 -19.76 -10.84
N PRO A 49 -9.53 -19.88 -9.89
CA PRO A 49 -8.12 -20.11 -10.21
C PRO A 49 -7.90 -21.38 -11.04
N GLU A 50 -6.78 -21.46 -11.74
CA GLU A 50 -6.41 -22.65 -12.51
C GLU A 50 -6.27 -23.89 -11.59
N GLY A 51 -6.77 -25.04 -12.05
CA GLY A 51 -6.74 -26.31 -11.31
C GLY A 51 -7.68 -26.35 -10.09
N TYR A 52 -8.70 -25.50 -10.04
CA TYR A 52 -9.72 -25.53 -8.98
C TYR A 52 -10.54 -26.81 -9.07
N LYS A 53 -10.58 -27.60 -7.99
CA LYS A 53 -11.25 -28.92 -7.97
C LYS A 53 -12.57 -28.87 -7.20
N ALA A 54 -13.53 -29.66 -7.64
CA ALA A 54 -14.79 -29.90 -6.94
C ALA A 54 -15.17 -31.38 -6.96
N THR A 55 -16.14 -31.78 -6.14
CA THR A 55 -16.67 -33.14 -6.14
C THR A 55 -17.99 -33.14 -6.89
N ILE A 56 -18.05 -33.83 -8.03
CA ILE A 56 -19.29 -34.02 -8.80
C ILE A 56 -19.56 -35.52 -8.93
N TRP A 57 -20.77 -35.95 -8.60
CA TRP A 57 -21.16 -37.37 -8.56
C TRP A 57 -20.20 -38.25 -7.73
N GLY A 58 -19.62 -37.69 -6.67
CA GLY A 58 -18.65 -38.38 -5.82
C GLY A 58 -17.22 -38.49 -6.38
N LYS A 59 -16.95 -37.96 -7.58
CA LYS A 59 -15.62 -37.93 -8.20
C LYS A 59 -15.03 -36.52 -8.14
N LYS A 60 -13.70 -36.42 -8.03
CA LYS A 60 -12.99 -35.12 -8.07
C LYS A 60 -12.71 -34.71 -9.50
N VAL A 61 -13.27 -33.58 -9.92
CA VAL A 61 -13.14 -33.04 -11.29
C VAL A 61 -12.62 -31.61 -11.26
N ASP A 62 -12.06 -31.15 -12.38
CA ASP A 62 -11.74 -29.73 -12.56
C ASP A 62 -13.02 -28.91 -12.69
N LEU A 63 -13.11 -27.82 -11.93
CA LEU A 63 -14.25 -26.91 -11.93
C LEU A 63 -13.78 -25.52 -12.33
N HIS A 64 -14.18 -25.10 -13.52
CA HIS A 64 -13.99 -23.75 -14.00
C HIS A 64 -15.31 -22.97 -13.88
N ILE A 65 -15.33 -21.91 -13.08
CA ILE A 65 -16.48 -20.98 -13.03
C ILE A 65 -16.01 -19.65 -13.56
N ALA A 66 -16.72 -19.10 -14.55
CA ALA A 66 -16.58 -17.74 -15.03
C ALA A 66 -17.89 -16.96 -14.86
N ILE A 67 -17.81 -15.80 -14.25
CA ILE A 67 -18.92 -14.89 -13.97
C ILE A 67 -18.66 -13.57 -14.69
N ALA A 68 -19.50 -13.25 -15.66
CA ALA A 68 -19.46 -12.01 -16.44
C ALA A 68 -20.55 -11.03 -15.95
N PRO A 69 -20.19 -9.97 -15.22
CA PRO A 69 -21.11 -8.89 -14.84
C PRO A 69 -21.73 -8.18 -16.04
N LEU A 70 -22.87 -7.50 -15.81
CA LEU A 70 -23.48 -6.63 -16.82
C LEU A 70 -22.48 -5.55 -17.28
N GLY A 71 -22.35 -5.36 -18.59
CA GLY A 71 -21.44 -4.38 -19.18
C GLY A 71 -19.98 -4.85 -19.33
N THR A 72 -19.70 -6.15 -19.18
CA THR A 72 -18.41 -6.75 -19.54
C THR A 72 -18.40 -7.30 -20.98
N PRO A 73 -17.25 -7.24 -21.70
CA PRO A 73 -15.95 -6.76 -21.27
C PRO A 73 -15.87 -5.23 -21.12
N SER A 74 -15.01 -4.73 -20.23
CA SER A 74 -14.78 -3.29 -20.02
C SER A 74 -13.29 -2.95 -19.92
N GLU A 75 -12.87 -1.80 -20.45
CA GLU A 75 -11.49 -1.29 -20.32
C GLU A 75 -11.15 -0.87 -18.87
N THR A 76 -12.16 -0.63 -18.03
CA THR A 76 -11.96 -0.16 -16.66
C THR A 76 -12.03 -1.32 -15.66
N LEU A 77 -10.93 -1.58 -14.95
CA LEU A 77 -10.92 -2.51 -13.83
C LEU A 77 -11.79 -1.97 -12.67
N PRO A 78 -12.52 -2.84 -11.96
CA PRO A 78 -13.39 -2.40 -10.89
C PRO A 78 -12.57 -1.83 -9.72
N VAL A 79 -13.00 -0.66 -9.21
CA VAL A 79 -12.32 0.01 -8.09
C VAL A 79 -12.54 -0.80 -6.80
N ILE A 80 -11.47 -1.42 -6.30
CA ILE A 80 -11.48 -2.14 -5.03
C ILE A 80 -11.59 -1.12 -3.89
N LYS A 81 -12.76 -1.06 -3.23
CA LYS A 81 -12.97 -0.20 -2.06
C LYS A 81 -12.36 -0.84 -0.82
N GLU A 82 -11.24 -0.29 -0.35
CA GLU A 82 -10.67 -0.61 0.96
C GLU A 82 -11.48 0.08 2.06
N ASN A 83 -12.39 -0.63 2.72
CA ASN A 83 -13.04 -0.10 3.91
C ASN A 83 -12.11 -0.31 5.13
N THR A 84 -11.45 0.76 5.57
CA THR A 84 -10.67 0.76 6.82
C THR A 84 -11.60 0.80 8.04
N THR A 85 -11.95 -0.36 8.58
CA THR A 85 -12.48 -0.43 9.96
C THR A 85 -11.31 -0.60 10.93
N ARG A 86 -10.99 0.49 11.65
CA ARG A 86 -10.04 0.44 12.78
C ARG A 86 -10.62 -0.44 13.90
N SER A 87 -10.16 -1.68 13.99
CA SER A 87 -10.34 -2.49 15.21
C SER A 87 -9.52 -1.84 16.32
N LYS A 88 -10.18 -1.40 17.40
CA LYS A 88 -9.50 -0.75 18.53
C LYS A 88 -8.64 -1.71 19.37
N ASN A 89 -8.75 -3.04 19.21
CA ASN A 89 -8.14 -4.03 20.10
C ASN A 89 -7.55 -5.26 19.36
N ALA A 90 -6.86 -5.09 18.22
CA ALA A 90 -6.10 -6.19 17.64
C ALA A 90 -4.76 -6.35 18.39
N GLN A 91 -4.61 -7.43 19.17
CA GLN A 91 -3.31 -7.82 19.73
C GLN A 91 -2.40 -8.32 18.59
N LEU A 92 -1.15 -7.87 18.58
CA LEU A 92 -0.13 -8.35 17.63
C LEU A 92 0.12 -9.86 17.88
N PRO A 93 0.41 -10.65 16.83
CA PRO A 93 0.94 -12.00 16.99
C PRO A 93 2.17 -12.04 17.89
N SER A 94 2.39 -13.15 18.58
CA SER A 94 3.46 -13.33 19.57
C SER A 94 4.85 -12.94 19.05
N GLU A 95 5.20 -13.34 17.82
CA GLU A 95 6.51 -13.05 17.21
C GLU A 95 6.72 -11.56 16.95
N GLN A 96 5.70 -10.87 16.43
CA GLN A 96 5.78 -9.42 16.17
C GLN A 96 5.67 -8.60 17.46
N GLN A 97 4.94 -9.10 18.46
CA GLN A 97 4.91 -8.49 19.78
C GLN A 97 6.30 -8.57 20.44
N ILE A 98 7.01 -9.70 20.28
CA ILE A 98 8.40 -9.84 20.72
C ILE A 98 9.29 -8.80 20.02
N TYR A 99 9.21 -8.71 18.69
CA TYR A 99 9.99 -7.73 17.92
C TYR A 99 9.69 -6.28 18.32
N VAL A 100 8.42 -5.89 18.44
CA VAL A 100 8.03 -4.56 18.92
C VAL A 100 8.54 -4.30 20.35
N ASN A 101 8.49 -5.29 21.23
CA ASN A 101 9.02 -5.16 22.59
C ASN A 101 10.53 -4.94 22.59
N GLU A 102 11.29 -5.58 21.70
CA GLU A 102 12.73 -5.36 21.54
C GLU A 102 13.04 -3.95 21.04
N LEU A 103 12.33 -3.47 20.01
CA LEU A 103 12.47 -2.09 19.54
C LEU A 103 12.13 -1.08 20.65
N GLN A 104 11.08 -1.34 21.43
CA GLN A 104 10.71 -0.49 22.57
C GLN A 104 11.77 -0.51 23.69
N LYS A 105 12.42 -1.64 23.95
CA LYS A 105 13.57 -1.71 24.88
C LYS A 105 14.74 -0.86 24.36
N LYS A 106 15.08 -0.93 23.07
CA LYS A 106 16.10 -0.08 22.43
C LYS A 106 15.75 1.40 22.57
N ILE A 107 14.52 1.80 22.25
CA ILE A 107 14.02 3.18 22.42
C ILE A 107 14.16 3.63 23.88
N LYS A 108 13.78 2.79 24.85
CA LYS A 108 13.88 3.11 26.27
C LYS A 108 15.34 3.31 26.70
N SER A 109 16.27 2.53 26.15
CA SER A 109 17.70 2.68 26.39
C SER A 109 18.22 4.01 25.83
N LEU A 110 17.91 4.31 24.56
CA LEU A 110 18.33 5.56 23.92
C LEU A 110 17.75 6.80 24.61
N LYS A 111 16.49 6.73 25.07
CA LYS A 111 15.85 7.82 25.82
C LYS A 111 16.57 8.17 27.13
N LYS A 112 17.31 7.24 27.75
CA LYS A 112 18.11 7.54 28.95
C LYS A 112 19.32 8.42 28.65
N HIS A 113 19.76 8.45 27.40
CA HIS A 113 20.90 9.23 26.93
C HIS A 113 20.48 10.52 26.21
N LEU A 114 19.18 10.84 26.20
CA LEU A 114 18.72 12.13 25.70
C LEU A 114 19.13 13.25 26.65
N PRO A 115 19.49 14.43 26.11
CA PRO A 115 19.81 15.56 26.96
C PRO A 115 18.60 15.94 27.83
N PRO A 116 18.84 16.54 29.01
CA PRO A 116 17.75 17.03 29.85
C PRO A 116 16.89 18.00 29.06
N LYS A 117 15.57 17.92 29.30
CA LYS A 117 14.61 18.87 28.74
C LYS A 117 14.96 20.29 29.18
N VAL A 118 14.71 21.25 28.30
CA VAL A 118 14.82 22.67 28.60
C VAL A 118 13.84 23.02 29.72
N ASP A 119 14.29 23.83 30.67
CA ASP A 119 13.41 24.42 31.68
C ASP A 119 12.55 25.50 31.01
N GLU A 120 11.31 25.14 30.67
CA GLU A 120 10.36 26.01 29.97
C GLU A 120 10.04 27.29 30.77
N VAL A 121 10.08 27.24 32.11
CA VAL A 121 9.79 28.40 32.97
C VAL A 121 10.96 29.37 32.95
N LEU A 122 12.19 28.85 33.03
CA LEU A 122 13.41 29.66 32.92
C LEU A 122 13.53 30.27 31.52
N GLU A 123 13.23 29.49 30.48
CA GLU A 123 13.22 29.95 29.10
C GLU A 123 12.23 31.11 28.89
N GLN A 124 10.98 30.95 29.35
CA GLN A 124 9.97 31.98 29.21
C GLN A 124 10.38 33.27 29.94
N ARG A 125 10.97 33.18 31.14
CA ARG A 125 11.48 34.35 31.86
C ARG A 125 12.52 35.12 31.05
N ARG A 126 13.44 34.43 30.38
CA ARG A 126 14.47 35.09 29.54
C ARG A 126 13.87 35.70 28.26
N LEU A 127 12.85 35.08 27.68
CA LEU A 127 12.10 35.66 26.56
C LEU A 127 11.40 36.96 26.98
N ASP A 128 10.81 36.98 28.17
CA ASP A 128 10.14 38.16 28.73
C ASP A 128 11.14 39.28 29.02
N GLU A 129 12.30 38.96 29.62
CA GLU A 129 13.39 39.92 29.89
C GLU A 129 13.94 40.57 28.62
N MET A 130 14.06 39.81 27.52
CA MET A 130 14.48 40.33 26.21
C MET A 130 13.36 41.10 25.50
N ASN A 131 12.14 41.12 26.07
CA ASN A 131 10.96 41.66 25.44
C ASN A 131 10.67 41.01 24.07
N ALA A 132 10.62 39.68 24.07
CA ALA A 132 10.38 38.87 22.86
C ALA A 132 9.10 39.29 22.12
N ASP A 133 8.07 39.74 22.83
CA ASP A 133 6.82 40.20 22.21
C ASP A 133 6.99 41.53 21.46
N ARG A 134 7.82 42.45 21.96
CA ARG A 134 8.21 43.63 21.18
C ARG A 134 8.99 43.23 19.94
N ILE A 135 9.94 42.30 20.06
CA ILE A 135 10.72 41.82 18.90
C ILE A 135 9.81 41.18 17.85
N LYS A 136 8.87 40.32 18.25
CA LYS A 136 7.87 39.72 17.34
C LYS A 136 7.01 40.79 16.66
N THR A 137 6.62 41.83 17.40
CA THR A 137 5.87 42.97 16.85
C THR A 137 6.69 43.72 15.80
N ILE A 138 7.95 44.03 16.11
CA ILE A 138 8.89 44.65 15.16
C ILE A 138 9.05 43.80 13.89
N ILE A 139 9.14 42.48 14.02
CA ILE A 139 9.26 41.57 12.86
C ILE A 139 8.02 41.70 11.94
N ARG A 140 6.81 41.71 12.50
CA ARG A 140 5.57 41.89 11.71
C ARG A 140 5.50 43.26 11.03
N GLU A 141 5.95 44.31 11.72
CA GLU A 141 6.06 45.65 11.13
C GLU A 141 7.09 45.66 9.99
N CYS A 142 8.22 44.96 10.16
CA CYS A 142 9.23 44.81 9.10
C CYS A 142 8.68 44.08 7.87
N ASP A 143 7.89 43.03 8.05
CA ASP A 143 7.23 42.30 6.94
C ASP A 143 6.29 43.20 6.16
N THR A 144 5.53 44.04 6.87
CA THR A 144 4.60 45.00 6.25
C THR A 144 5.35 45.99 5.37
N ILE A 145 6.46 46.54 5.86
CA ILE A 145 7.33 47.46 5.09
C ILE A 145 7.95 46.74 3.89
N TRP A 146 8.38 45.49 4.05
CA TRP A 146 9.00 44.75 2.96
C TRP A 146 7.99 44.36 1.86
N GLY A 147 6.76 44.04 2.25
CA GLY A 147 5.64 43.69 1.36
C GLY A 147 5.02 44.88 0.62
N ASP A 148 5.22 46.12 1.07
CA ASP A 148 4.67 47.30 0.41
C ASP A 148 5.25 47.50 -1.00
N LYS A 149 4.41 47.40 -2.03
CA LYS A 149 4.83 47.54 -3.43
C LYS A 149 5.04 49.01 -3.84
N GLY A 150 4.54 49.96 -3.06
CA GLY A 150 4.66 51.40 -3.33
C GLY A 150 6.00 52.01 -2.89
N LEU A 151 6.78 51.28 -2.08
CA LEU A 151 8.08 51.76 -1.60
C LEU A 151 9.23 51.23 -2.46
N SER A 152 10.18 52.12 -2.78
CA SER A 152 11.46 51.72 -3.35
C SER A 152 12.28 50.90 -2.35
N VAL A 153 13.27 50.15 -2.85
CA VAL A 153 14.14 49.34 -1.98
C VAL A 153 14.93 50.21 -0.99
N GLU A 154 15.32 51.42 -1.39
CA GLU A 154 16.02 52.37 -0.53
C GLU A 154 15.13 52.87 0.61
N GLU A 155 13.88 53.25 0.31
CA GLU A 155 12.92 53.68 1.33
C GLU A 155 12.61 52.55 2.31
N LYS A 156 12.45 51.31 1.82
CA LYS A 156 12.25 50.14 2.68
C LYS A 156 13.42 49.95 3.63
N ILE A 157 14.66 49.99 3.12
CA ILE A 157 15.87 49.83 3.95
C ILE A 157 15.94 50.94 5.00
N ASN A 158 15.73 52.20 4.61
CA ASN A 158 15.79 53.34 5.52
C ASN A 158 14.73 53.25 6.63
N ARG A 159 13.51 52.77 6.32
CA ARG A 159 12.46 52.52 7.32
C ARG A 159 12.75 51.32 8.22
N LEU A 160 13.50 50.32 7.75
CA LEU A 160 13.85 49.14 8.53
C LEU A 160 15.03 49.36 9.48
N VAL A 161 15.93 50.31 9.19
CA VAL A 161 17.14 50.58 10.00
C VAL A 161 16.81 50.88 11.48
N PRO A 162 15.86 51.76 11.83
CA PRO A 162 15.50 52.03 13.23
C PRO A 162 15.09 50.75 13.98
N TYR A 163 14.31 49.89 13.35
CA TYR A 163 13.89 48.61 13.92
C TYR A 163 15.06 47.65 14.17
N LYS A 164 16.07 47.63 13.28
CA LYS A 164 17.27 46.80 13.51
C LYS A 164 18.12 47.34 14.66
N ILE A 165 18.17 48.66 14.84
CA ILE A 165 18.85 49.28 15.98
C ILE A 165 18.11 48.97 17.28
N GLU A 166 16.78 49.03 17.28
CA GLU A 166 15.96 48.66 18.44
C GLU A 166 16.19 47.20 18.84
N ILE A 167 16.14 46.26 17.89
CA ILE A 167 16.44 44.85 18.15
C ILE A 167 17.87 44.67 18.67
N TYR A 168 18.85 45.38 18.11
CA TYR A 168 20.22 45.35 18.61
C TYR A 168 20.29 45.72 20.09
N ASN A 169 19.63 46.81 20.49
CA ASN A 169 19.64 47.24 21.87
C ASN A 169 18.99 46.19 22.79
N LEU A 170 17.85 45.62 22.40
CA LEU A 170 17.15 44.57 23.16
C LEU A 170 18.01 43.30 23.32
N VAL A 171 18.68 42.86 22.26
CA VAL A 171 19.49 41.62 22.27
C VAL A 171 20.86 41.82 22.90
N SER A 172 21.46 43.00 22.79
CA SER A 172 22.81 43.28 23.29
C SER A 172 22.95 43.22 24.82
N MET A 173 21.85 43.40 25.54
CA MET A 173 21.80 43.32 27.00
C MET A 173 21.51 41.90 27.51
N LEU A 174 21.25 40.96 26.60
CA LEU A 174 20.86 39.60 26.96
C LEU A 174 22.05 38.80 27.48
N GLN A 175 21.92 38.28 28.70
CA GLN A 175 22.80 37.22 29.22
C GLN A 175 22.00 35.93 29.31
N LEU A 176 22.36 34.97 28.45
CA LEU A 176 21.75 33.64 28.46
C LEU A 176 22.51 32.72 29.41
N PRO A 177 21.82 32.06 30.36
CA PRO A 177 22.39 30.96 31.12
C PRO A 177 22.86 29.84 30.20
N ASP A 178 23.94 29.14 30.57
CA ASP A 178 24.50 28.04 29.78
C ASP A 178 23.45 26.95 29.48
N GLU A 179 22.48 26.74 30.39
CA GLU A 179 21.39 25.78 30.18
C GLU A 179 20.44 26.16 29.04
N LEU A 180 20.39 27.43 28.65
CA LEU A 180 19.55 27.98 27.58
C LEU A 180 20.34 28.31 26.31
N VAL A 181 21.68 28.22 26.33
CA VAL A 181 22.51 28.35 25.12
C VAL A 181 22.45 27.03 24.34
N ARG A 182 21.28 26.68 23.82
CA ARG A 182 20.99 25.44 23.10
C ARG A 182 20.10 25.70 21.89
N ALA A 183 20.24 24.89 20.85
CA ALA A 183 19.50 25.06 19.59
C ALA A 183 18.07 24.48 19.63
N ASP A 184 17.70 23.75 20.68
CA ASP A 184 16.36 23.22 20.91
C ASP A 184 15.41 24.18 21.67
N THR A 185 15.79 25.47 21.76
CA THR A 185 15.07 26.51 22.51
C THR A 185 14.25 27.43 21.59
N ASN A 186 13.14 27.97 22.10
CA ASN A 186 12.39 29.09 21.50
C ASN A 186 13.26 30.34 21.35
N ILE A 187 14.24 30.54 22.23
CA ILE A 187 15.22 31.62 22.12
C ILE A 187 16.04 31.45 20.83
N SER A 188 16.51 30.23 20.52
CA SER A 188 17.26 29.98 19.29
C SER A 188 16.44 30.27 18.03
N ILE A 189 15.13 29.95 18.02
CA ILE A 189 14.21 30.26 16.92
C ILE A 189 14.10 31.76 16.73
N LEU A 190 13.93 32.51 17.82
CA LEU A 190 13.86 33.96 17.79
C LEU A 190 15.18 34.57 17.29
N MET A 191 16.33 34.06 17.72
CA MET A 191 17.65 34.48 17.24
C MET A 191 17.80 34.23 15.74
N ALA A 192 17.46 33.03 15.25
CA ALA A 192 17.52 32.70 13.83
C ALA A 192 16.64 33.64 12.99
N THR A 193 15.45 33.96 13.51
CA THR A 193 14.52 34.90 12.88
C THR A 193 15.15 36.30 12.81
N ILE A 194 15.67 36.82 13.93
CA ILE A 194 16.35 38.12 13.97
C ILE A 194 17.50 38.16 12.96
N LEU A 195 18.33 37.12 12.92
CA LEU A 195 19.47 37.02 12.00
C LEU A 195 19.01 37.11 10.55
N TYR A 196 17.98 36.36 10.16
CA TYR A 196 17.41 36.38 8.82
C TYR A 196 17.00 37.79 8.39
N TYR A 197 16.23 38.49 9.24
CA TYR A 197 15.77 39.84 8.93
C TYR A 197 16.90 40.88 8.91
N ALA A 198 17.88 40.78 9.81
CA ALA A 198 19.02 41.68 9.82
C ALA A 198 19.91 41.47 8.59
N GLN A 199 20.17 40.21 8.21
CA GLN A 199 20.92 39.87 7.00
C GLN A 199 20.20 40.30 5.72
N SER A 200 18.86 40.23 5.67
CA SER A 200 18.09 40.70 4.52
C SER A 200 18.35 42.18 4.25
N VAL A 201 18.33 43.02 5.30
CA VAL A 201 18.64 44.46 5.18
C VAL A 201 20.10 44.67 4.75
N GLU A 202 21.05 43.96 5.35
CA GLU A 202 22.47 44.09 5.01
C GLU A 202 22.78 43.68 3.56
N LYS A 203 22.25 42.52 3.11
CA LYS A 203 22.43 42.01 1.75
C LYS A 203 21.84 42.95 0.71
N ASN A 204 20.63 43.45 0.94
CA ASN A 204 19.99 44.39 0.01
C ASN A 204 20.69 45.76 0.02
N ALA A 205 21.08 46.29 1.18
CA ALA A 205 21.85 47.52 1.24
C ALA A 205 23.17 47.41 0.49
N ARG A 206 23.89 46.27 0.60
CA ARG A 206 25.09 46.02 -0.19
C ARG A 206 24.79 45.96 -1.69
N LYS A 207 23.75 45.24 -2.11
CA LYS A 207 23.34 45.09 -3.51
C LYS A 207 23.05 46.44 -4.17
N TYR A 208 22.33 47.32 -3.48
CA TYR A 208 21.91 48.63 -3.99
C TYR A 208 22.85 49.77 -3.56
N LYS A 209 24.01 49.46 -2.95
CA LYS A 209 25.03 50.42 -2.49
C LYS A 209 24.49 51.48 -1.50
N ILE A 210 23.49 51.13 -0.70
CA ILE A 210 22.88 51.99 0.31
C ILE A 210 23.72 51.95 1.59
N ARG A 211 24.00 53.11 2.18
CA ARG A 211 24.73 53.21 3.44
C ARG A 211 23.81 52.89 4.62
N ILE A 212 24.17 51.88 5.41
CA ILE A 212 23.47 51.53 6.66
C ILE A 212 24.38 51.72 7.89
N PRO A 213 23.82 52.02 9.07
CA PRO A 213 24.59 52.18 10.31
C PRO A 213 25.39 50.93 10.70
N LYS A 214 26.53 51.15 11.37
CA LYS A 214 27.41 50.07 11.87
C LYS A 214 26.68 49.10 12.80
N LEU A 215 25.73 49.61 13.59
CA LEU A 215 24.92 48.83 14.53
C LEU A 215 24.14 47.69 13.86
N VAL A 216 23.65 47.89 12.63
CA VAL A 216 22.94 46.82 11.89
C VAL A 216 23.87 45.64 11.58
N ARG A 217 25.13 45.92 11.23
CA ARG A 217 26.14 44.86 11.01
C ARG A 217 26.58 44.21 12.32
N GLN A 218 26.62 44.99 13.40
CA GLN A 218 26.92 44.45 14.73
C GLN A 218 25.81 43.52 15.23
N LEU A 219 24.54 43.81 14.92
CA LEU A 219 23.43 42.89 15.19
C LEU A 219 23.61 41.55 14.49
N VAL A 220 23.92 41.56 13.20
CA VAL A 220 24.16 40.32 12.44
C VAL A 220 25.26 39.50 13.11
N LYS A 221 26.41 40.11 13.42
CA LYS A 221 27.54 39.44 14.07
C LYS A 221 27.19 38.91 15.48
N LEU A 222 26.47 39.70 16.27
CA LEU A 222 26.08 39.33 17.63
C LEU A 222 25.20 38.08 17.62
N VAL A 223 24.15 38.10 16.81
CA VAL A 223 23.14 37.03 16.76
C VAL A 223 23.71 35.77 16.11
N ASP A 224 24.51 35.91 15.05
CA ASP A 224 25.23 34.80 14.42
C ASP A 224 26.18 34.09 15.41
N GLY A 225 26.91 34.87 16.23
CA GLY A 225 27.75 34.31 17.30
C GLY A 225 26.96 33.61 18.41
N ILE A 226 25.76 34.08 18.74
CA ILE A 226 24.87 33.40 19.71
C ILE A 226 24.39 32.08 19.13
N ILE A 227 23.89 32.07 17.89
CA ILE A 227 23.40 30.86 17.21
C ILE A 227 24.51 29.82 17.06
N THR A 228 25.72 30.26 16.72
CA THR A 228 26.88 29.36 16.60
C THR A 228 27.14 28.63 17.93
N ARG A 229 27.19 29.36 19.06
CA ARG A 229 27.35 28.74 20.39
C ARG A 229 26.18 27.82 20.75
N MET A 230 24.94 28.21 20.42
CA MET A 230 23.77 27.37 20.65
C MET A 230 23.85 26.04 19.89
N ASN A 231 24.31 26.06 18.64
CA ASN A 231 24.52 24.87 17.83
C ASN A 231 25.65 24.00 18.38
N GLU A 232 26.77 24.59 18.76
CA GLU A 232 27.89 23.88 19.38
C GLU A 232 27.48 23.18 20.69
N THR A 233 26.75 23.88 21.56
CA THR A 233 26.25 23.29 22.81
C THR A 233 25.22 22.21 22.54
N GLN A 234 24.31 22.40 21.59
CA GLN A 234 23.36 21.36 21.19
C GLN A 234 24.07 20.12 20.66
N ASN A 235 25.11 20.30 19.86
CA ASN A 235 25.93 19.20 19.34
C ASN A 235 26.58 18.43 20.50
N LYS A 236 27.19 19.13 21.47
CA LYS A 236 27.75 18.50 22.68
C LYS A 236 26.70 17.72 23.47
N LEU A 237 25.52 18.30 23.66
CA LEU A 237 24.39 17.65 24.35
C LEU A 237 23.88 16.40 23.63
N ASN A 238 23.95 16.42 22.29
CA ASN A 238 23.59 15.29 21.44
C ASN A 238 24.73 14.26 21.29
N GLY A 239 25.88 14.45 21.96
CA GLY A 239 27.06 13.58 21.85
C GLY A 239 27.82 13.71 20.54
N VAL A 240 27.59 14.79 19.78
CA VAL A 240 28.28 15.10 18.52
C VAL A 240 29.40 16.10 18.85
N GLU A 241 30.60 15.59 19.13
CA GLU A 241 31.72 16.39 19.66
C GLU A 241 32.45 17.26 18.61
N ARG A 242 32.05 17.25 17.33
CA ARG A 242 32.73 18.02 16.26
C ARG A 242 31.82 18.38 15.08
N ASP A 243 32.27 19.36 14.28
CA ASP A 243 31.72 19.62 12.94
C ASP A 243 31.81 18.35 12.07
N MET A 244 30.74 18.06 11.33
CA MET A 244 30.71 16.92 10.43
C MET A 244 31.80 17.03 9.37
N THR A 245 32.63 15.99 9.28
CA THR A 245 33.58 15.76 8.19
C THR A 245 32.86 15.61 6.85
N LYS A 246 33.61 15.78 5.75
CA LYS A 246 33.08 15.63 4.40
C LYS A 246 32.53 14.21 4.16
N GLU A 247 33.11 13.20 4.80
CA GLU A 247 32.63 11.82 4.82
C GLU A 247 31.31 11.68 5.59
N GLU A 248 31.18 12.33 6.75
CA GLU A 248 29.92 12.35 7.52
C GLU A 248 28.80 13.06 6.75
N TYR A 249 29.12 14.11 5.98
CA TYR A 249 28.15 14.77 5.10
C TYR A 249 27.64 13.85 3.99
N LYS A 250 28.52 13.10 3.33
CA LYS A 250 28.12 12.06 2.35
C LYS A 250 27.27 10.96 3.00
N THR A 251 27.56 10.63 4.25
CA THR A 251 26.80 9.66 5.04
C THR A 251 25.43 10.21 5.42
N TYR A 252 25.30 11.52 5.62
CA TYR A 252 24.03 12.20 5.82
C TYR A 252 23.18 12.25 4.54
N ASP A 253 23.78 12.50 3.39
CA ASP A 253 23.08 12.42 2.09
C ASP A 253 22.57 10.98 1.84
N ALA A 254 23.40 9.97 2.13
CA ALA A 254 22.97 8.57 2.08
C ALA A 254 21.83 8.27 3.08
N TYR A 255 21.82 8.91 4.26
CA TYR A 255 20.70 8.84 5.19
C TYR A 255 19.40 9.37 4.58
N LEU A 256 19.43 10.48 3.84
CA LEU A 256 18.24 11.03 3.20
C LEU A 256 17.68 10.05 2.16
N ASP A 257 18.55 9.44 1.34
CA ASP A 257 18.15 8.45 0.34
C ASP A 257 17.54 7.20 0.98
N ILE A 258 18.16 6.67 2.04
CA ILE A 258 17.66 5.51 2.79
C ILE A 258 16.35 5.87 3.50
N LYS A 259 16.22 7.07 4.09
CA LYS A 259 14.98 7.54 4.75
C LYS A 259 13.83 7.71 3.76
N ILE A 260 14.11 8.21 2.55
CA ILE A 260 13.13 8.28 1.45
C ILE A 260 12.70 6.87 1.05
N GLY A 261 13.64 5.93 0.89
CA GLY A 261 13.34 4.52 0.63
C GLY A 261 12.50 3.86 1.73
N ALA A 262 12.86 4.05 3.00
CA ALA A 262 12.15 3.48 4.16
C ALA A 262 10.72 4.00 4.30
N LYS A 263 10.45 5.23 3.83
CA LYS A 263 9.11 5.85 3.81
C LYS A 263 8.35 5.61 2.49
N SER A 264 9.01 5.05 1.47
CA SER A 264 8.43 4.84 0.15
C SER A 264 7.36 3.76 0.18
N ALA A 265 6.15 4.08 -0.28
CA ALA A 265 5.05 3.12 -0.41
C ALA A 265 5.31 2.02 -1.47
N PHE A 266 6.35 2.18 -2.29
CA PHE A 266 6.74 1.23 -3.34
C PHE A 266 7.71 0.14 -2.84
N CYS A 267 8.24 0.25 -1.62
CA CYS A 267 9.07 -0.79 -1.01
C CYS A 267 8.20 -1.82 -0.28
N SER A 268 8.58 -3.10 -0.33
CA SER A 268 7.91 -4.14 0.47
C SER A 268 8.06 -3.86 1.96
N PHE A 269 7.19 -4.44 2.77
CA PHE A 269 7.23 -4.29 4.23
C PHE A 269 8.57 -4.72 4.82
N GLU A 270 9.08 -5.87 4.38
CA GLU A 270 10.37 -6.42 4.79
C GLU A 270 11.51 -5.48 4.40
N LYS A 271 11.45 -4.92 3.18
CA LYS A 271 12.46 -3.99 2.70
C LYS A 271 12.43 -2.67 3.47
N GLN A 272 11.26 -2.18 3.84
CA GLN A 272 11.13 -0.98 4.67
C GLN A 272 11.70 -1.20 6.07
N LEU A 273 11.48 -2.37 6.69
CA LEU A 273 12.08 -2.69 7.99
C LEU A 273 13.60 -2.79 7.93
N GLU A 274 14.14 -3.43 6.90
CA GLU A 274 15.59 -3.51 6.66
C GLU A 274 16.21 -2.11 6.51
N LEU A 275 15.55 -1.20 5.81
CA LEU A 275 16.02 0.18 5.64
C LEU A 275 15.95 0.96 6.97
N TYR A 276 14.91 0.78 7.78
CA TYR A 276 14.90 1.38 9.12
C TYR A 276 15.99 0.78 10.02
N GLU A 277 16.24 -0.53 9.95
CA GLU A 277 17.34 -1.22 10.63
C GLU A 277 18.68 -0.58 10.32
N GLN A 278 18.95 -0.38 9.04
CA GLN A 278 20.15 0.32 8.59
C GLN A 278 20.22 1.72 9.21
N LEU A 279 19.14 2.50 9.15
CA LEU A 279 19.11 3.87 9.68
C LEU A 279 19.46 3.93 11.18
N TRP A 280 18.84 3.14 12.05
CA TRP A 280 19.10 3.31 13.49
C TRP A 280 20.44 2.73 13.95
N GLU A 281 21.04 1.81 13.19
CA GLU A 281 22.40 1.28 13.45
C GLU A 281 23.50 2.24 12.91
N MET A 282 23.16 3.24 12.08
CA MET A 282 24.13 4.22 11.56
C MET A 282 24.79 5.01 12.70
N PRO A 283 26.13 4.96 12.87
CA PRO A 283 26.82 5.66 13.95
C PRO A 283 26.66 7.18 13.89
N SER A 284 26.61 7.76 12.69
CA SER A 284 26.56 9.20 12.43
C SER A 284 25.21 9.87 12.73
N LEU A 285 24.14 9.11 12.95
CA LEU A 285 22.83 9.69 13.26
C LEU A 285 22.69 10.04 14.74
N SER A 286 22.04 11.17 15.00
CA SER A 286 21.72 11.60 16.37
C SER A 286 20.80 10.60 17.07
N THR A 287 20.87 10.57 18.41
CA THR A 287 20.01 9.74 19.25
C THR A 287 18.53 9.98 18.97
N ASP A 288 18.12 11.23 18.75
CA ASP A 288 16.74 11.58 18.39
C ASP A 288 16.31 10.99 17.05
N THR A 289 17.16 11.07 16.02
CA THR A 289 16.86 10.50 14.70
C THR A 289 16.78 8.98 14.75
N LYS A 290 17.64 8.32 15.55
CA LYS A 290 17.56 6.87 15.79
C LYS A 290 16.25 6.49 16.47
N ILE A 291 15.83 7.27 17.46
CA ILE A 291 14.53 7.10 18.13
C ILE A 291 13.37 7.33 17.15
N GLU A 292 13.45 8.33 16.26
CA GLU A 292 12.46 8.55 15.19
C GLU A 292 12.33 7.30 14.31
N CYS A 293 13.44 6.77 13.80
CA CYS A 293 13.47 5.59 12.94
C CYS A 293 12.88 4.35 13.63
N LEU A 294 13.27 4.10 14.88
CA LEU A 294 12.71 3.00 15.68
C LEU A 294 11.21 3.17 15.92
N ASN A 295 10.73 4.39 16.17
CA ASN A 295 9.29 4.66 16.32
C ASN A 295 8.54 4.45 15.00
N GLU A 296 9.10 4.86 13.87
CA GLU A 296 8.50 4.64 12.55
C GLU A 296 8.44 3.15 12.21
N ALA A 297 9.47 2.36 12.54
CA ALA A 297 9.41 0.91 12.40
C ALA A 297 8.34 0.28 13.31
N VAL A 298 8.22 0.71 14.58
CA VAL A 298 7.14 0.27 15.46
C VAL A 298 5.76 0.64 14.89
N LYS A 299 5.60 1.84 14.32
CA LYS A 299 4.37 2.25 13.64
C LYS A 299 4.12 1.39 12.40
N LEU A 300 5.15 1.06 11.62
CA LEU A 300 5.03 0.26 10.41
C LEU A 300 4.53 -1.16 10.74
N VAL A 301 5.15 -1.84 11.71
CA VAL A 301 4.71 -3.17 12.20
C VAL A 301 3.26 -3.10 12.71
N LYS A 302 2.93 -2.08 13.50
CA LYS A 302 1.56 -1.87 13.99
C LYS A 302 0.56 -1.52 12.90
N LYS A 303 0.97 -0.82 11.83
CA LYS A 303 0.13 -0.41 10.70
C LYS A 303 -0.19 -1.58 9.79
N GLN A 304 0.75 -2.52 9.62
CA GLN A 304 0.51 -3.78 8.90
C GLN A 304 -0.59 -4.59 9.60
N TYR A 305 -0.59 -4.63 10.94
CA TYR A 305 -1.57 -5.42 11.72
C TYR A 305 -2.82 -4.67 12.20
N GLY A 306 -2.82 -3.34 12.15
CA GLY A 306 -4.01 -2.51 12.34
C GLY A 306 -4.97 -2.52 11.15
N LYS A 307 -4.58 -3.15 10.04
CA LYS A 307 -5.41 -3.36 8.85
C LYS A 307 -5.76 -4.85 8.70
N LYS A 308 -6.92 -5.26 9.21
CA LYS A 308 -7.67 -6.32 8.51
C LYS A 308 -8.29 -5.65 7.28
N THR A 309 -7.54 -5.60 6.19
CA THR A 309 -8.10 -5.26 4.89
C THR A 309 -8.82 -6.50 4.38
N GLU A 310 -10.10 -6.65 4.72
CA GLU A 310 -10.99 -7.41 3.83
C GLU A 310 -11.23 -6.49 2.63
N SER A 311 -10.47 -6.69 1.54
CA SER A 311 -10.91 -6.17 0.25
C SER A 311 -12.27 -6.80 0.00
N ARG A 312 -13.33 -6.00 -0.08
CA ARG A 312 -14.62 -6.52 -0.54
C ARG A 312 -14.56 -6.56 -2.06
N CYS A 313 -14.91 -7.71 -2.64
CA CYS A 313 -15.13 -7.81 -4.07
C CYS A 313 -16.08 -6.67 -4.51
N PRO A 314 -15.70 -5.82 -5.48
CA PRO A 314 -16.51 -4.68 -5.92
C PRO A 314 -17.93 -5.08 -6.34
N HIS A 315 -18.06 -6.28 -6.93
CA HIS A 315 -19.32 -6.85 -7.39
C HIS A 315 -19.86 -7.94 -6.45
N ALA A 316 -19.52 -7.94 -5.15
CA ALA A 316 -19.89 -9.01 -4.23
C ALA A 316 -21.39 -9.39 -4.22
N PRO A 317 -22.36 -8.45 -4.23
CA PRO A 317 -23.78 -8.81 -4.28
C PRO A 317 -24.15 -9.55 -5.56
N LEU A 318 -23.58 -9.13 -6.69
CA LEU A 318 -23.79 -9.74 -8.00
C LEU A 318 -23.14 -11.13 -8.07
N VAL A 319 -21.87 -11.25 -7.68
CA VAL A 319 -21.18 -12.55 -7.64
C VAL A 319 -21.96 -13.56 -6.77
N ARG A 320 -22.48 -13.13 -5.61
CA ARG A 320 -23.33 -13.97 -4.76
C ARG A 320 -24.67 -14.35 -5.40
N LYS A 321 -25.20 -13.54 -6.32
CA LYS A 321 -26.40 -13.86 -7.11
C LYS A 321 -26.07 -14.95 -8.14
N HIS A 322 -24.95 -14.81 -8.85
CA HIS A 322 -24.46 -15.81 -9.81
C HIS A 322 -24.14 -17.15 -9.17
N LEU A 323 -23.38 -17.15 -8.06
CA LEU A 323 -23.06 -18.38 -7.32
C LEU A 323 -24.32 -19.11 -6.83
N ARG A 324 -25.38 -18.37 -6.44
CA ARG A 324 -26.67 -18.97 -6.09
C ARG A 324 -27.35 -19.64 -7.29
N ALA A 325 -27.29 -19.03 -8.47
CA ALA A 325 -27.83 -19.64 -9.69
C ALA A 325 -27.04 -20.89 -10.09
N ILE A 326 -25.71 -20.81 -10.06
CA ILE A 326 -24.81 -21.95 -10.33
C ILE A 326 -25.10 -23.12 -9.40
N SER A 327 -25.29 -22.86 -8.10
CA SER A 327 -25.69 -23.89 -7.13
C SER A 327 -27.01 -24.55 -7.53
N GLY A 328 -27.99 -23.80 -8.03
CA GLY A 328 -29.25 -24.36 -8.54
C GLY A 328 -29.02 -25.36 -9.66
N TYR A 329 -28.30 -24.96 -10.72
CA TYR A 329 -28.06 -25.81 -11.89
C TYR A 329 -27.19 -27.03 -11.59
N LEU A 330 -26.11 -26.86 -10.83
CA LEU A 330 -25.27 -28.00 -10.44
C LEU A 330 -26.01 -29.00 -9.55
N ASN A 331 -26.94 -28.54 -8.71
CA ASN A 331 -27.79 -29.46 -7.95
C ASN A 331 -28.74 -30.27 -8.86
N GLU A 332 -29.21 -29.71 -9.98
CA GLU A 332 -29.97 -30.50 -10.96
C GLU A 332 -29.08 -31.49 -11.71
N LEU A 333 -27.86 -31.09 -12.10
CA LEU A 333 -26.86 -32.00 -12.68
C LEU A 333 -26.53 -33.18 -11.75
N GLU A 334 -26.34 -32.91 -10.46
CA GLU A 334 -26.13 -33.94 -9.43
C GLU A 334 -27.31 -34.90 -9.32
N LYS A 335 -28.55 -34.38 -9.40
CA LYS A 335 -29.76 -35.22 -9.35
C LYS A 335 -29.94 -36.08 -10.60
N GLU A 336 -29.57 -35.58 -11.78
CA GLU A 336 -29.61 -36.37 -13.02
C GLU A 336 -28.67 -37.59 -12.91
N GLY A 337 -27.51 -37.39 -12.28
CA GLY A 337 -26.56 -38.45 -11.94
C GLY A 337 -25.65 -38.88 -13.08
N GLU A 338 -24.49 -39.41 -12.71
CA GLU A 338 -23.41 -39.82 -13.64
C GLU A 338 -23.90 -40.83 -14.70
N ALA A 339 -24.60 -41.88 -14.27
CA ALA A 339 -25.03 -42.95 -15.18
C ALA A 339 -25.96 -42.45 -16.30
N THR A 340 -26.81 -41.47 -16.00
CA THR A 340 -27.69 -40.84 -17.00
C THR A 340 -26.87 -40.10 -18.05
N TRP A 341 -25.85 -39.36 -17.62
CA TRP A 341 -24.97 -38.62 -18.51
C TRP A 341 -24.06 -39.54 -19.33
N GLN A 342 -23.50 -40.58 -18.73
CA GLN A 342 -22.73 -41.60 -19.45
C GLN A 342 -23.54 -42.25 -20.58
N LEU A 343 -24.80 -42.63 -20.31
CA LEU A 343 -25.70 -43.20 -21.32
C LEU A 343 -26.06 -42.18 -22.41
N ARG A 344 -26.28 -40.92 -22.05
CA ARG A 344 -26.57 -39.84 -23.00
C ARG A 344 -25.39 -39.57 -23.94
N MET A 345 -24.17 -39.52 -23.40
CA MET A 345 -22.93 -39.39 -24.20
C MET A 345 -22.75 -40.60 -25.12
N ALA A 346 -22.98 -41.80 -24.60
CA ALA A 346 -22.88 -43.02 -25.39
C ALA A 346 -23.92 -43.05 -26.52
N ASP A 347 -25.17 -42.69 -26.26
CA ASP A 347 -26.22 -42.68 -27.30
C ASP A 347 -25.84 -41.84 -28.52
N GLU A 348 -25.32 -40.63 -28.29
CA GLU A 348 -24.99 -39.70 -29.38
C GLU A 348 -23.69 -40.09 -30.11
N LEU A 349 -22.68 -40.58 -29.39
CA LEU A 349 -21.34 -40.79 -29.94
C LEU A 349 -21.02 -42.23 -30.34
N LEU A 350 -21.87 -43.20 -29.95
CA LEU A 350 -21.67 -44.62 -30.31
C LEU A 350 -21.62 -44.89 -31.81
N PRO A 351 -22.45 -44.27 -32.68
CA PRO A 351 -22.33 -44.45 -34.13
C PRO A 351 -20.94 -44.06 -34.65
N THR A 352 -20.41 -42.93 -34.18
CA THR A 352 -19.08 -42.44 -34.55
C THR A 352 -17.97 -43.35 -34.02
N ALA A 353 -18.09 -43.78 -32.76
CA ALA A 353 -17.15 -44.71 -32.15
C ALA A 353 -17.08 -46.04 -32.92
N ASN A 354 -18.24 -46.60 -33.28
CA ASN A 354 -18.30 -47.87 -34.00
C ASN A 354 -17.83 -47.76 -35.45
N ALA A 355 -18.08 -46.64 -36.13
CA ALA A 355 -17.53 -46.39 -37.46
C ALA A 355 -15.98 -46.36 -37.44
N TRP A 356 -15.39 -45.65 -36.47
CA TRP A 356 -13.93 -45.63 -36.31
C TRP A 356 -13.35 -47.00 -35.96
N ARG A 357 -14.03 -47.76 -35.09
CA ARG A 357 -13.61 -49.12 -34.73
C ARG A 357 -13.68 -50.08 -35.90
N GLU A 358 -14.70 -49.96 -36.76
CA GLU A 358 -14.80 -50.72 -38.01
C GLU A 358 -13.62 -50.41 -38.94
N ASP A 359 -13.27 -49.14 -39.13
CA ASP A 359 -12.11 -48.72 -39.92
C ASP A 359 -10.77 -49.24 -39.37
N CYS A 360 -10.73 -49.56 -38.07
CA CYS A 360 -9.55 -50.06 -37.36
C CYS A 360 -9.59 -51.57 -37.06
N ASP A 361 -10.53 -52.33 -37.65
CA ASP A 361 -10.73 -53.77 -37.44
C ASP A 361 -10.99 -54.19 -35.97
N PHE A 362 -11.55 -53.30 -35.15
CA PHE A 362 -11.94 -53.56 -33.77
C PHE A 362 -13.41 -54.00 -33.64
N PRO A 363 -13.76 -54.83 -32.64
CA PRO A 363 -15.15 -55.23 -32.42
C PRO A 363 -16.00 -54.03 -31.99
N ALA A 364 -17.24 -53.99 -32.47
CA ALA A 364 -18.21 -52.94 -32.12
C ALA A 364 -18.45 -52.89 -30.59
N LEU A 365 -18.55 -51.68 -30.07
CA LEU A 365 -18.92 -51.41 -28.69
C LEU A 365 -20.44 -51.52 -28.51
N SER A 366 -20.86 -52.08 -27.37
CA SER A 366 -22.23 -51.92 -26.91
C SER A 366 -22.41 -50.55 -26.26
N LYS A 367 -23.65 -50.06 -26.22
CA LYS A 367 -23.98 -48.80 -25.56
C LYS A 367 -23.57 -48.81 -24.09
N GLU A 368 -23.88 -49.89 -23.37
CA GLU A 368 -23.58 -50.02 -21.94
C GLU A 368 -22.08 -50.13 -21.69
N GLY A 369 -21.35 -50.84 -22.57
CA GLY A 369 -19.89 -50.93 -22.51
C GLY A 369 -19.26 -49.56 -22.70
N PHE A 370 -19.67 -48.84 -23.75
CA PHE A 370 -19.16 -47.51 -24.04
C PHE A 370 -19.54 -46.48 -22.97
N ALA A 371 -20.76 -46.51 -22.44
CA ALA A 371 -21.16 -45.63 -21.34
C ALA A 371 -20.28 -45.82 -20.08
N SER A 372 -19.92 -47.07 -19.77
CA SER A 372 -19.16 -47.39 -18.55
C SER A 372 -17.70 -46.90 -18.54
N GLN A 373 -17.14 -46.61 -19.71
CA GLN A 373 -15.76 -46.09 -19.87
C GLN A 373 -15.70 -44.55 -20.00
N ILE A 374 -16.86 -43.86 -20.02
CA ILE A 374 -16.92 -42.40 -20.11
C ILE A 374 -16.83 -41.79 -18.70
N GLU A 375 -15.81 -41.00 -18.45
CA GLU A 375 -15.58 -40.34 -17.16
C GLU A 375 -15.51 -38.83 -17.29
N LEU A 376 -16.23 -38.12 -16.40
CA LEU A 376 -16.18 -36.67 -16.32
C LEU A 376 -14.80 -36.20 -15.82
N GLN A 377 -14.15 -35.34 -16.60
CA GLN A 377 -12.83 -34.79 -16.28
C GLN A 377 -12.92 -33.36 -15.78
N SER A 378 -13.70 -32.52 -16.49
CA SER A 378 -13.89 -31.13 -16.11
C SER A 378 -15.30 -30.62 -16.39
N VAL A 379 -15.66 -29.59 -15.63
CA VAL A 379 -16.92 -28.87 -15.74
C VAL A 379 -16.63 -27.39 -15.83
N HIS A 380 -17.01 -26.77 -16.95
CA HIS A 380 -16.86 -25.34 -17.14
C HIS A 380 -18.22 -24.67 -17.12
N ILE A 381 -18.34 -23.62 -16.32
CA ILE A 381 -19.59 -22.91 -16.08
C ILE A 381 -19.36 -21.46 -16.40
N LYS A 382 -20.09 -20.91 -17.36
CA LYS A 382 -20.09 -19.48 -17.67
C LYS A 382 -21.45 -18.92 -17.33
N THR A 383 -21.45 -17.77 -16.65
CA THR A 383 -22.70 -17.06 -16.35
C THR A 383 -22.60 -15.60 -16.73
N LYS A 384 -23.66 -15.05 -17.30
CA LYS A 384 -23.74 -13.65 -17.71
C LYS A 384 -25.05 -13.02 -17.27
N GLU A 385 -25.00 -11.79 -16.76
CA GLU A 385 -26.22 -11.05 -16.42
C GLU A 385 -26.87 -10.48 -17.70
N LYS A 386 -28.15 -10.77 -17.92
CA LYS A 386 -28.99 -10.19 -18.98
C LYS A 386 -29.54 -8.83 -18.52
N GLU A 387 -29.96 -7.96 -19.44
CA GLU A 387 -30.47 -6.60 -19.13
C GLU A 387 -31.66 -6.60 -18.16
N GLU A 388 -32.50 -7.63 -18.22
CA GLU A 388 -33.66 -7.82 -17.34
C GLU A 388 -33.29 -8.31 -15.92
N GLY A 389 -31.99 -8.50 -15.65
CA GLY A 389 -31.48 -9.01 -14.39
C GLY A 389 -31.62 -10.53 -14.23
N SER A 390 -32.04 -11.27 -15.25
CA SER A 390 -31.92 -12.73 -15.29
C SER A 390 -30.46 -13.14 -15.55
N ILE A 391 -30.08 -14.36 -15.13
CA ILE A 391 -28.74 -14.90 -15.36
C ILE A 391 -28.83 -15.89 -16.51
N HIS A 392 -28.09 -15.61 -17.58
CA HIS A 392 -27.77 -16.61 -18.59
C HIS A 392 -26.76 -17.60 -18.04
N TYR A 393 -26.96 -18.87 -18.33
CA TYR A 393 -26.15 -19.97 -17.86
C TYR A 393 -25.71 -20.86 -19.02
N GLU A 394 -24.42 -21.10 -19.11
CA GLU A 394 -23.80 -22.01 -20.07
C GLU A 394 -22.92 -22.98 -19.26
N LEU A 395 -23.11 -24.27 -19.50
CA LEU A 395 -22.40 -25.36 -18.84
C LEU A 395 -21.80 -26.25 -19.92
N GLU A 396 -20.49 -26.47 -19.82
CA GLU A 396 -19.74 -27.36 -20.68
C GLU A 396 -19.22 -28.51 -19.84
N LEU A 397 -19.52 -29.73 -20.26
CA LEU A 397 -19.05 -30.95 -19.63
C LEU A 397 -18.03 -31.62 -20.53
N PHE A 398 -16.87 -31.94 -19.96
CA PHE A 398 -15.78 -32.60 -20.65
C PHE A 398 -15.60 -33.99 -20.06
N PHE A 399 -15.80 -34.99 -20.90
CA PHE A 399 -15.60 -36.37 -20.56
C PHE A 399 -14.41 -36.93 -21.34
N GLN A 400 -13.80 -37.96 -20.76
CA GLN A 400 -12.78 -38.75 -21.42
C GLN A 400 -13.20 -40.21 -21.41
N ASP A 401 -12.94 -40.88 -22.52
CA ASP A 401 -13.04 -42.33 -22.61
C ASP A 401 -11.75 -42.97 -22.09
N THR A 402 -11.87 -43.84 -21.08
CA THR A 402 -10.71 -44.53 -20.49
C THR A 402 -10.04 -45.54 -21.42
N GLU A 403 -10.77 -46.06 -22.42
CA GLU A 403 -10.24 -46.99 -23.42
C GLU A 403 -9.69 -46.26 -24.67
N ASP A 404 -9.65 -44.93 -24.64
CA ASP A 404 -9.03 -44.09 -25.66
C ASP A 404 -9.57 -44.31 -27.09
N THR A 405 -10.87 -44.61 -27.23
CA THR A 405 -11.51 -44.88 -28.55
C THR A 405 -11.36 -43.71 -29.52
N PHE A 406 -11.18 -42.50 -29.00
CA PHE A 406 -10.96 -41.29 -29.78
C PHE A 406 -9.56 -40.70 -29.61
N ALA A 407 -8.53 -41.52 -29.38
CA ALA A 407 -7.12 -41.09 -29.41
C ALA A 407 -6.79 -39.81 -28.61
N GLY A 408 -7.39 -39.68 -27.44
CA GLY A 408 -7.18 -38.59 -26.49
C GLY A 408 -8.16 -37.43 -26.62
N HIS A 409 -9.06 -37.44 -27.61
CA HIS A 409 -10.06 -36.40 -27.78
C HIS A 409 -11.11 -36.45 -26.66
N PHE A 410 -11.47 -35.25 -26.14
CA PHE A 410 -12.54 -35.12 -25.16
C PHE A 410 -13.90 -35.29 -25.82
N LEU A 411 -14.79 -36.00 -25.14
CA LEU A 411 -16.22 -35.99 -25.44
C LEU A 411 -16.81 -34.77 -24.73
N TYR A 412 -17.59 -33.97 -25.46
CA TYR A 412 -18.00 -32.65 -25.02
C TYR A 412 -19.52 -32.53 -25.08
N ALA A 413 -20.11 -31.91 -24.06
CA ALA A 413 -21.54 -31.57 -24.04
C ALA A 413 -21.75 -30.11 -23.60
N THR A 414 -22.62 -29.40 -24.30
CA THR A 414 -23.06 -28.03 -23.95
C THR A 414 -24.49 -28.03 -23.45
N ILE A 415 -24.70 -27.27 -22.38
CA ILE A 415 -26.01 -27.03 -21.79
C ILE A 415 -26.20 -25.53 -21.65
N GLU A 416 -27.21 -24.98 -22.32
CA GLU A 416 -27.60 -23.57 -22.20
C GLU A 416 -28.95 -23.43 -21.51
N ASP A 417 -29.00 -22.58 -20.47
CA ASP A 417 -30.19 -22.28 -19.67
C ASP A 417 -30.99 -23.56 -19.26
N GLY A 418 -30.27 -24.66 -19.00
CA GLY A 418 -30.80 -25.96 -18.56
C GLY A 418 -31.19 -26.95 -19.66
N LYS A 419 -30.89 -26.65 -20.93
CA LYS A 419 -31.16 -27.55 -22.07
C LYS A 419 -29.86 -27.99 -22.72
N VAL A 420 -29.78 -29.27 -23.07
CA VAL A 420 -28.64 -29.80 -23.84
C VAL A 420 -28.74 -29.28 -25.26
N GLU A 421 -27.71 -28.57 -25.71
CA GLU A 421 -27.65 -27.98 -27.05
C GLU A 421 -26.84 -28.87 -28.00
N GLU A 422 -25.70 -29.39 -27.55
CA GLU A 422 -24.82 -30.23 -28.37
C GLU A 422 -24.14 -31.31 -27.52
N ILE A 423 -23.94 -32.49 -28.13
CA ILE A 423 -23.01 -33.52 -27.68
C ILE A 423 -22.16 -33.91 -28.87
N THR A 424 -20.84 -33.74 -28.76
CA THR A 424 -19.92 -33.94 -29.88
C THR A 424 -18.51 -34.33 -29.41
N LEU A 425 -17.62 -34.61 -30.35
CA LEU A 425 -16.20 -34.82 -30.11
C LEU A 425 -15.45 -33.49 -30.24
N MET A 426 -14.62 -33.13 -29.26
CA MET A 426 -13.77 -31.94 -29.34
C MET A 426 -12.51 -32.26 -30.16
N GLY A 427 -12.44 -31.67 -31.37
CA GLY A 427 -11.37 -31.88 -32.36
C GLY A 427 -10.07 -31.13 -32.08
#